data_AF-A0A964ANH2-F1
#
_entry.id   AF-A0A964ANH2-F1
#
_cell.length_a   1.000
_cell.length_b   1.000
_cell.length_c   1.000
_cell.angle_alpha   90.00
_cell.angle_beta   90.00
_cell.angle_gamma   90.00
#
_symmetry.space_group_name_H-M   'P 1'
#
loop_
_entity.id
_entity.type
_entity.pdbx_description
1 polymer ?
#
loop_
_entity_poly.entity_id
_entity_poly.type
_entity_poly.pdbx_seq_one_letter_code
_entity_poly.pdbx_strand_id
1 'polypeptide(L)'
;MSSPDDPIPWLAWPILIRPRRVVAHLRLAQDSGLVERAPNAWQICMGVMRMWHRNLFRADTVGTCKDFQPRDTRRARLLQRKSLRFFGLMWERAITPLDLSGLLSPPERITRHLLAAHHDGVQFHYDLELLSLHPGRLEALQEQVEAVLAEVDPARTAWLRDLVVFETYHERLAAAIRRFQAGASLSPEQADNPDVTLSAYLRWCAQQPATPLESWRAWRRGALRFESTSV
;
A
#
# COMPACT_ATOMS: atom_id res chain seq x y z
N MET A 1 14.65 11.97 20.93
CA MET A 1 13.89 11.87 19.66
C MET A 1 14.41 10.65 18.93
N SER A 2 13.53 9.83 18.34
CA SER A 2 13.92 8.60 17.64
C SER A 2 14.09 8.81 16.15
N SER A 3 15.03 8.07 15.56
CA SER A 3 15.50 8.18 14.18
C SER A 3 15.45 6.81 13.48
N PRO A 4 15.32 6.74 12.14
CA PRO A 4 15.60 5.52 11.38
C PRO A 4 16.99 4.93 11.66
N ASP A 5 17.93 5.71 12.19
CA ASP A 5 19.29 5.29 12.53
C ASP A 5 19.42 4.60 13.90
N ASP A 6 18.33 4.59 14.69
CA ASP A 6 18.31 3.92 15.98
C ASP A 6 18.60 2.40 15.83
N PRO A 7 19.22 1.76 16.83
CA PRO A 7 19.42 0.32 16.82
C PRO A 7 18.09 -0.44 16.63
N ILE A 8 18.06 -1.33 15.65
CA ILE A 8 16.86 -2.14 15.34
C ILE A 8 16.59 -3.10 16.51
N PRO A 9 15.45 -2.98 17.21
CA PRO A 9 15.13 -3.91 18.28
C PRO A 9 14.97 -5.34 17.73
N TRP A 10 15.41 -6.34 18.48
CA TRP A 10 15.31 -7.74 18.05
C TRP A 10 13.85 -8.15 17.75
N LEU A 11 12.88 -7.59 18.47
CA LEU A 11 11.44 -7.79 18.27
C LEU A 11 10.94 -7.30 16.89
N ALA A 12 11.67 -6.41 16.21
CA ALA A 12 11.29 -5.92 14.89
C ALA A 12 11.57 -6.95 13.77
N TRP A 13 12.51 -7.87 13.97
CA TRP A 13 12.91 -8.86 12.96
C TRP A 13 11.78 -9.82 12.53
N PRO A 14 11.00 -10.43 13.44
CA PRO A 14 9.90 -11.29 13.01
C PRO A 14 8.78 -10.53 12.29
N ILE A 15 8.62 -9.23 12.53
CA ILE A 15 7.56 -8.41 11.93
C ILE A 15 7.98 -7.85 10.57
N LEU A 16 9.19 -7.30 10.48
CA LEU A 16 9.68 -6.62 9.27
C LEU A 16 10.47 -7.53 8.34
N ILE A 17 10.93 -8.70 8.80
CA ILE A 17 11.71 -9.73 8.06
C ILE A 17 13.09 -9.25 7.63
N ARG A 18 13.18 -8.11 6.95
CA ARG A 18 14.40 -7.44 6.50
C ARG A 18 14.42 -5.99 7.01
N PRO A 19 14.42 -5.76 8.34
CA PRO A 19 14.28 -4.41 8.91
C PRO A 19 15.35 -3.43 8.41
N ARG A 20 16.57 -3.88 8.11
CA ARG A 20 17.61 -3.02 7.52
C ARG A 20 17.22 -2.45 6.15
N ARG A 21 16.56 -3.25 5.31
CA ARG A 21 16.07 -2.79 4.00
C ARG A 21 14.87 -1.86 4.16
N VAL A 22 13.99 -2.14 5.11
CA VAL A 22 12.89 -1.22 5.46
C VAL A 22 13.46 0.14 5.84
N VAL A 23 14.39 0.18 6.78
CA VAL A 23 15.05 1.42 7.24
C VAL A 23 15.70 2.17 6.07
N ALA A 24 16.36 1.48 5.15
CA ALA A 24 16.93 2.12 3.96
C ALA A 24 15.87 2.80 3.08
N HIS A 25 14.69 2.19 2.90
CA HIS A 25 13.58 2.82 2.16
C HIS A 25 12.92 3.97 2.95
N LEU A 26 12.91 3.91 4.29
CA LEU A 26 12.46 5.04 5.11
C LEU A 26 13.37 6.25 4.94
N ARG A 27 14.69 6.03 4.87
CA ARG A 27 15.65 7.10 4.53
C ARG A 27 15.38 7.66 3.14
N LEU A 28 15.17 6.79 2.15
CA LEU A 28 14.82 7.23 0.79
C LEU A 28 13.56 8.12 0.78
N ALA A 29 12.52 7.74 1.53
CA ALA A 29 11.30 8.54 1.65
C ALA A 29 11.54 9.90 2.35
N GLN A 30 12.42 9.95 3.35
CA GLN A 30 12.78 11.21 4.00
C GLN A 30 13.64 12.09 3.07
N ASP A 31 14.64 11.49 2.42
CA ASP A 31 15.57 12.17 1.50
C ASP A 31 14.86 12.71 0.25
N SER A 32 13.77 12.05 -0.18
CA SER A 32 12.92 12.54 -1.27
C SER A 32 11.99 13.67 -0.84
N GLY A 33 11.96 14.02 0.45
CA GLY A 33 11.04 15.01 1.01
C GLY A 33 9.59 14.53 1.13
N LEU A 34 9.30 13.22 0.97
CA LEU A 34 7.94 12.69 1.12
C LEU A 34 7.43 12.88 2.56
N VAL A 35 8.33 12.76 3.53
CA VAL A 35 8.08 13.08 4.94
C VAL A 35 9.25 13.85 5.52
N GLU A 36 8.95 14.79 6.41
CA GLU A 36 9.97 15.54 7.14
C GLU A 36 10.79 14.64 8.08
N ARG A 37 10.13 13.64 8.67
CA ARG A 37 10.74 12.72 9.63
C ARG A 37 10.29 11.29 9.37
N ALA A 38 11.23 10.41 9.04
CA ALA A 38 10.98 8.99 8.95
C ALA A 38 10.77 8.36 10.34
N PRO A 39 9.82 7.42 10.50
CA PRO A 39 9.72 6.60 11.68
C PRO A 39 10.94 5.68 11.84
N ASN A 40 11.20 5.24 13.08
CA ASN A 40 12.19 4.18 13.31
C ASN A 40 11.62 2.78 13.02
N ALA A 41 12.48 1.75 13.07
CA ALA A 41 12.06 0.38 12.75
C ALA A 41 10.92 -0.13 13.65
N TRP A 42 10.91 0.23 14.93
CA TRP A 42 9.84 -0.22 15.84
C TRP A 42 8.51 0.48 15.56
N GLN A 43 8.54 1.77 15.27
CA GLN A 43 7.38 2.53 14.85
C GLN A 43 6.75 1.97 13.57
N ILE A 44 7.55 1.50 12.62
CA ILE A 44 7.04 0.77 11.46
C ILE A 44 6.44 -0.59 11.84
N CYS A 45 6.96 -1.29 12.83
CA CYS A 45 6.29 -2.49 13.34
C CYS A 45 4.87 -2.18 13.84
N MET A 46 4.68 -1.02 14.51
CA MET A 46 3.36 -0.55 14.92
C MET A 46 2.44 -0.29 13.73
N GLY A 47 2.97 0.30 12.65
CA GLY A 47 2.25 0.47 11.38
C GLY A 47 1.84 -0.84 10.71
N VAL A 48 2.75 -1.81 10.68
CA VAL A 48 2.45 -3.15 10.14
C VAL A 48 1.38 -3.84 10.97
N MET A 49 1.43 -3.75 12.30
CA MET A 49 0.38 -4.28 13.19
C MET A 49 -0.97 -3.59 12.96
N ARG A 50 -0.98 -2.27 12.71
CA ARG A 50 -2.20 -1.54 12.30
C ARG A 50 -2.78 -2.10 10.99
N MET A 51 -1.95 -2.35 9.99
CA MET A 51 -2.40 -2.93 8.71
C MET A 51 -2.95 -4.35 8.88
N TRP A 52 -2.31 -5.18 9.72
CA TRP A 52 -2.86 -6.49 10.12
C TRP A 52 -4.23 -6.36 10.76
N HIS A 53 -4.37 -5.45 11.73
CA HIS A 53 -5.64 -5.17 12.39
C HIS A 53 -6.73 -4.77 11.38
N ARG A 54 -6.42 -3.86 10.45
CA ARG A 54 -7.35 -3.47 9.39
C ARG A 54 -7.78 -4.67 8.53
N ASN A 55 -6.83 -5.48 8.07
CA ASN A 55 -7.15 -6.62 7.22
C ASN A 55 -8.02 -7.67 7.91
N LEU A 56 -7.84 -7.87 9.23
CA LEU A 56 -8.59 -8.85 10.01
C LEU A 56 -9.98 -8.34 10.43
N PHE A 57 -10.08 -7.07 10.85
CA PHE A 57 -11.31 -6.53 11.45
C PHE A 57 -12.11 -5.59 10.54
N ARG A 58 -11.55 -5.18 9.39
CA ARG A 58 -12.21 -4.34 8.37
C ARG A 58 -12.07 -4.96 6.98
N ALA A 59 -12.25 -6.27 6.91
CA ALA A 59 -12.04 -7.06 5.70
C ALA A 59 -12.95 -6.60 4.54
N ASP A 60 -14.10 -6.01 4.84
CA ASP A 60 -15.08 -5.42 3.91
C ASP A 60 -14.57 -4.15 3.20
N THR A 61 -13.44 -3.59 3.62
CA THR A 61 -12.85 -2.38 3.00
C THR A 61 -11.69 -2.66 2.05
N VAL A 62 -11.23 -3.91 1.97
CA VAL A 62 -10.03 -4.30 1.20
C VAL A 62 -10.40 -5.17 0.01
N GLY A 63 -10.02 -4.69 -1.18
CA GLY A 63 -10.25 -5.37 -2.46
C GLY A 63 -11.73 -5.52 -2.82
N THR A 64 -12.57 -4.58 -2.39
CA THR A 64 -14.00 -4.47 -2.71
C THR A 64 -14.22 -3.16 -3.43
N CYS A 65 -15.26 -3.07 -4.25
CA CYS A 65 -15.65 -1.84 -4.91
C CYS A 65 -17.09 -1.49 -4.53
N LYS A 66 -17.35 -0.22 -4.20
CA LYS A 66 -18.71 0.27 -3.93
C LYS A 66 -19.38 0.84 -5.17
N ASP A 67 -18.59 1.40 -6.07
CA ASP A 67 -19.10 2.23 -7.17
C ASP A 67 -19.26 1.46 -8.49
N PHE A 68 -18.52 0.37 -8.66
CA PHE A 68 -18.45 -0.36 -9.94
C PHE A 68 -18.81 -1.82 -9.77
N GLN A 69 -19.59 -2.32 -10.73
CA GLN A 69 -19.99 -3.71 -10.78
C GLN A 69 -18.79 -4.62 -11.10
N PRO A 70 -18.78 -5.86 -10.60
CA PRO A 70 -17.87 -6.88 -11.09
C PRO A 70 -18.07 -7.14 -12.59
N ARG A 71 -16.99 -7.51 -13.28
CA ARG A 71 -17.02 -7.89 -14.70
C ARG A 71 -17.86 -9.14 -14.91
N ASP A 72 -18.51 -9.19 -16.06
CA ASP A 72 -19.41 -10.30 -16.40
C ASP A 72 -18.73 -11.51 -17.06
N THR A 73 -17.47 -11.79 -16.70
CA THR A 73 -16.77 -12.98 -17.18
C THR A 73 -16.87 -14.10 -16.16
N ARG A 74 -16.86 -15.36 -16.63
CA ARG A 74 -16.86 -16.53 -15.72
C ARG A 74 -15.70 -16.48 -14.72
N ARG A 75 -14.53 -16.05 -15.19
CA ARG A 75 -13.32 -15.93 -14.39
C ARG A 75 -13.42 -14.82 -13.35
N ALA A 76 -13.89 -13.63 -13.72
CA ALA A 76 -14.11 -12.55 -12.74
C ALA A 76 -15.16 -12.94 -11.69
N ARG A 77 -16.26 -13.58 -12.08
CA ARG A 77 -17.27 -14.11 -11.14
C ARG A 77 -16.66 -15.11 -10.13
N LEU A 78 -15.73 -15.96 -10.55
CA LEU A 78 -14.99 -16.84 -9.65
C LEU A 78 -14.04 -16.05 -8.72
N LEU A 79 -13.29 -15.10 -9.28
CA LEU A 79 -12.31 -14.27 -8.58
C LEU A 79 -12.94 -13.18 -7.70
N GLN A 80 -14.26 -12.95 -7.76
CA GLN A 80 -14.97 -12.18 -6.73
C GLN A 80 -14.79 -12.79 -5.33
N ARG A 81 -14.59 -14.11 -5.25
CA ARG A 81 -14.24 -14.79 -4.00
C ARG A 81 -12.81 -14.45 -3.61
N LYS A 82 -12.65 -13.67 -2.53
CA LYS A 82 -11.34 -13.17 -2.05
C LYS A 82 -10.28 -14.26 -1.88
N SER A 83 -10.66 -15.45 -1.42
CA SER A 83 -9.73 -16.57 -1.27
C SER A 83 -9.17 -17.06 -2.61
N LEU A 84 -10.00 -17.15 -3.65
CA LEU A 84 -9.56 -17.55 -4.99
C LEU A 84 -8.72 -16.44 -5.63
N ARG A 85 -9.13 -15.18 -5.46
CA ARG A 85 -8.36 -14.03 -5.92
C ARG A 85 -6.98 -13.94 -5.28
N PHE A 86 -6.89 -14.24 -3.98
CA PHE A 86 -5.62 -14.29 -3.27
C PHE A 86 -4.60 -15.20 -3.97
N PHE A 87 -5.01 -16.40 -4.40
CA PHE A 87 -4.13 -17.28 -5.15
C PHE A 87 -3.73 -16.72 -6.52
N GLY A 88 -4.66 -16.06 -7.23
CA GLY A 88 -4.35 -15.35 -8.48
C GLY A 88 -3.34 -14.21 -8.29
N LEU A 89 -3.50 -13.41 -7.24
CA LEU A 89 -2.57 -12.33 -6.88
C LEU A 89 -1.19 -12.87 -6.48
N MET A 90 -1.15 -14.01 -5.76
CA MET A 90 0.10 -14.70 -5.42
C MET A 90 0.80 -15.27 -6.66
N TRP A 91 0.03 -15.86 -7.60
CA TRP A 91 0.55 -16.36 -8.88
C TRP A 91 1.18 -15.24 -9.70
N GLU A 92 0.51 -14.08 -9.76
CA GLU A 92 1.06 -12.86 -10.36
C GLU A 92 2.25 -12.26 -9.60
N ARG A 93 2.48 -12.73 -8.37
CA ARG A 93 3.39 -12.13 -7.39
C ARG A 93 3.09 -10.63 -7.20
N ALA A 94 1.82 -10.27 -7.31
CA ALA A 94 1.29 -8.91 -7.14
C ALA A 94 1.15 -8.54 -5.65
N ILE A 95 1.21 -9.50 -4.74
CA ILE A 95 1.19 -9.28 -3.30
C ILE A 95 2.34 -10.02 -2.61
N THR A 96 2.71 -9.55 -1.42
CA THR A 96 3.61 -10.26 -0.50
C THR A 96 2.91 -10.38 0.85
N PRO A 97 2.49 -11.59 1.29
CA PRO A 97 1.74 -11.74 2.53
C PRO A 97 2.48 -11.26 3.79
N LEU A 98 3.80 -11.12 3.69
CA LEU A 98 4.67 -10.79 4.81
C LEU A 98 5.20 -9.32 4.75
N ASP A 99 4.90 -8.56 3.69
CA ASP A 99 5.22 -7.13 3.63
C ASP A 99 3.92 -6.35 3.42
N LEU A 100 3.22 -6.06 4.52
CA LEU A 100 1.98 -5.29 4.47
C LEU A 100 2.21 -3.81 4.19
N SER A 101 3.39 -3.28 4.52
CA SER A 101 3.73 -1.87 4.30
C SER A 101 4.07 -1.51 2.85
N GLY A 102 4.44 -2.51 2.04
CA GLY A 102 5.00 -2.29 0.70
C GLY A 102 6.45 -1.76 0.69
N LEU A 103 7.02 -1.39 1.83
CA LEU A 103 8.37 -0.81 1.94
C LEU A 103 9.51 -1.78 1.58
N LEU A 104 9.24 -3.09 1.47
CA LEU A 104 10.20 -4.07 0.97
C LEU A 104 9.93 -4.48 -0.48
N SER A 105 8.85 -3.99 -1.06
CA SER A 105 8.42 -4.38 -2.40
C SER A 105 9.27 -3.66 -3.45
N PRO A 106 9.94 -4.39 -4.35
CA PRO A 106 10.64 -3.74 -5.47
C PRO A 106 9.62 -3.05 -6.40
N PRO A 107 10.04 -2.04 -7.17
CA PRO A 107 9.15 -1.29 -8.05
C PRO A 107 8.36 -2.19 -9.02
N GLU A 108 8.96 -3.25 -9.55
CA GLU A 108 8.28 -4.21 -10.44
C GLU A 108 7.15 -4.97 -9.74
N ARG A 109 7.22 -5.14 -8.42
CA ARG A 109 6.14 -5.73 -7.64
C ARG A 109 5.04 -4.72 -7.39
N ILE A 110 5.37 -3.47 -7.05
CA ILE A 110 4.40 -2.39 -6.86
C ILE A 110 3.61 -2.16 -8.16
N THR A 111 4.28 -2.14 -9.31
CA THR A 111 3.62 -2.08 -10.62
C THR A 111 2.65 -3.24 -10.83
N ARG A 112 3.06 -4.48 -10.57
CA ARG A 112 2.17 -5.64 -10.67
C ARG A 112 1.00 -5.57 -9.69
N HIS A 113 1.23 -5.06 -8.49
CA HIS A 113 0.18 -4.80 -7.50
C HIS A 113 -0.87 -3.86 -8.06
N LEU A 114 -0.45 -2.69 -8.53
CA LEU A 114 -1.32 -1.68 -9.14
C LEU A 114 -2.07 -2.22 -10.36
N LEU A 115 -1.46 -3.10 -11.17
CA LEU A 115 -2.13 -3.68 -12.35
C LEU A 115 -3.11 -4.81 -12.03
N ALA A 116 -2.96 -5.52 -10.90
CA ALA A 116 -3.67 -6.77 -10.63
C ALA A 116 -4.57 -6.74 -9.38
N ALA A 117 -4.25 -5.95 -8.37
CA ALA A 117 -5.01 -5.83 -7.13
C ALA A 117 -5.96 -4.63 -7.24
N HIS A 118 -7.24 -4.83 -6.89
CA HIS A 118 -8.20 -3.74 -6.90
C HIS A 118 -7.99 -2.78 -5.71
N HIS A 119 -8.00 -1.48 -6.01
CA HIS A 119 -8.01 -0.36 -5.08
C HIS A 119 -9.30 0.42 -5.26
N ASP A 120 -9.98 0.75 -4.16
CA ASP A 120 -11.21 1.53 -4.22
C ASP A 120 -10.93 3.03 -4.05
N GLY A 121 -11.75 3.87 -4.66
CA GLY A 121 -11.62 5.33 -4.54
C GLY A 121 -10.22 5.87 -4.87
N VAL A 122 -9.55 6.44 -3.87
CA VAL A 122 -8.22 7.08 -3.96
C VAL A 122 -7.08 6.21 -3.39
N GLN A 123 -7.36 4.96 -3.01
CA GLN A 123 -6.40 4.11 -2.30
C GLN A 123 -5.14 3.76 -3.11
N PHE A 124 -5.16 3.93 -4.45
CA PHE A 124 -3.97 3.83 -5.30
C PHE A 124 -2.84 4.77 -4.89
N HIS A 125 -3.17 5.89 -4.24
CA HIS A 125 -2.23 6.97 -3.97
C HIS A 125 -1.05 6.51 -3.09
N TYR A 126 -1.31 5.62 -2.13
CA TYR A 126 -0.27 5.01 -1.29
C TYR A 126 0.82 4.34 -2.14
N ASP A 127 0.42 3.50 -3.10
CA ASP A 127 1.34 2.78 -3.97
C ASP A 127 1.99 3.69 -5.02
N LEU A 128 1.31 4.76 -5.44
CA LEU A 128 1.92 5.78 -6.29
C LEU A 128 3.02 6.56 -5.57
N GLU A 129 2.82 6.92 -4.29
CA GLU A 129 3.87 7.53 -3.45
C GLU A 129 5.03 6.54 -3.21
N LEU A 130 4.76 5.25 -2.98
CA LEU A 130 5.83 4.24 -2.93
C LEU A 130 6.61 4.18 -4.24
N LEU A 131 5.91 4.14 -5.37
CA LEU A 131 6.54 4.02 -6.68
C LEU A 131 7.31 5.29 -7.07
N SER A 132 6.86 6.46 -6.64
CA SER A 132 7.52 7.75 -6.92
C SER A 132 8.90 7.88 -6.28
N LEU A 133 9.21 7.07 -5.26
CA LEU A 133 10.55 6.99 -4.68
C LEU A 133 11.59 6.41 -5.66
N HIS A 134 11.14 5.81 -6.76
CA HIS A 134 11.99 5.19 -7.76
C HIS A 134 11.92 5.96 -9.08
N PRO A 135 13.01 6.65 -9.49
CA PRO A 135 13.03 7.45 -10.72
C PRO A 135 12.57 6.66 -11.96
N GLY A 136 11.72 7.27 -12.79
CA GLY A 136 11.22 6.69 -14.05
C GLY A 136 10.13 5.62 -13.90
N ARG A 137 9.75 5.24 -12.67
CA ARG A 137 8.82 4.11 -12.46
C ARG A 137 7.36 4.48 -12.59
N LEU A 138 6.99 5.75 -12.38
CA LEU A 138 5.62 6.22 -12.64
C LEU A 138 5.34 6.25 -14.14
N GLU A 139 6.30 6.70 -14.94
CA GLU A 139 6.23 6.72 -16.40
C GLU A 139 6.11 5.30 -16.94
N ALA A 140 6.96 4.39 -16.48
CA ALA A 140 6.90 2.98 -16.86
C ALA A 140 5.58 2.29 -16.43
N LEU A 141 4.97 2.73 -15.32
CA LEU A 141 3.63 2.25 -14.93
C LEU A 141 2.56 2.81 -15.88
N GLN A 142 2.61 4.10 -16.21
CA GLN A 142 1.66 4.74 -17.13
C GLN A 142 1.66 4.01 -18.48
N GLU A 143 2.84 3.74 -19.06
CA GLU A 143 2.99 2.98 -20.30
C GLU A 143 2.38 1.57 -20.20
N GLN A 144 2.59 0.87 -19.08
CA GLN A 144 2.02 -0.47 -18.89
C GLN A 144 0.50 -0.46 -18.76
N VAL A 145 -0.07 0.55 -18.08
CA VAL A 145 -1.53 0.70 -17.99
C VAL A 145 -2.10 1.03 -19.37
N GLU A 146 -1.44 1.89 -20.14
CA GLU A 146 -1.84 2.21 -21.51
C GLU A 146 -1.78 0.99 -22.42
N ALA A 147 -0.76 0.13 -22.29
CA ALA A 147 -0.69 -1.12 -23.03
C ALA A 147 -1.85 -2.09 -22.69
N VAL A 148 -2.31 -2.10 -21.43
CA VAL A 148 -3.50 -2.86 -21.01
C VAL A 148 -4.77 -2.26 -21.61
N LEU A 149 -4.88 -0.93 -21.67
CA LEU A 149 -6.05 -0.24 -22.26
C LEU A 149 -6.10 -0.37 -23.78
N ALA A 150 -4.95 -0.39 -24.44
CA ALA A 150 -4.82 -0.61 -25.88
C ALA A 150 -4.84 -2.09 -26.28
N GLU A 151 -5.01 -3.00 -25.31
CA GLU A 151 -5.04 -4.45 -25.50
C GLU A 151 -3.85 -5.02 -26.29
N VAL A 152 -2.64 -4.46 -26.07
CA VAL A 152 -1.42 -4.86 -26.80
C VAL A 152 -1.12 -6.37 -26.67
N ASP A 153 -1.37 -6.93 -25.48
CA ASP A 153 -1.42 -8.37 -25.25
C ASP A 153 -2.84 -8.74 -24.75
N PRO A 154 -3.71 -9.25 -25.64
CA PRO A 154 -5.10 -9.56 -25.28
C PRO A 154 -5.24 -10.60 -24.17
N ALA A 155 -4.37 -11.62 -24.15
CA ALA A 155 -4.45 -12.70 -23.18
C ALA A 155 -4.07 -12.21 -21.78
N ARG A 156 -2.97 -11.46 -21.69
CA ARG A 156 -2.52 -10.81 -20.45
C ARG A 156 -3.54 -9.79 -19.96
N THR A 157 -4.05 -8.96 -20.87
CA THR A 157 -5.06 -7.93 -20.58
C THR A 157 -6.32 -8.55 -20.00
N ALA A 158 -6.88 -9.57 -20.65
CA ALA A 158 -8.05 -10.27 -20.14
C ALA A 158 -7.81 -10.83 -18.73
N TRP A 159 -6.64 -11.44 -18.50
CA TRP A 159 -6.28 -11.96 -17.17
C TRP A 159 -6.22 -10.87 -16.10
N LEU A 160 -5.51 -9.77 -16.37
CA LEU A 160 -5.41 -8.66 -15.42
C LEU A 160 -6.78 -8.03 -15.13
N ARG A 161 -7.58 -7.80 -16.17
CA ARG A 161 -8.94 -7.25 -16.07
C ARG A 161 -9.85 -8.14 -15.22
N ASP A 162 -9.78 -9.46 -15.37
CA ASP A 162 -10.56 -10.38 -14.55
C ASP A 162 -10.02 -10.53 -13.13
N LEU A 163 -8.70 -10.41 -12.94
CA LEU A 163 -8.05 -10.52 -11.62
C LEU A 163 -8.36 -9.31 -10.73
N VAL A 164 -8.46 -8.11 -11.30
CA VAL A 164 -8.94 -6.92 -10.59
C VAL A 164 -10.45 -6.96 -10.34
N VAL A 165 -11.18 -7.87 -11.00
CA VAL A 165 -12.61 -8.18 -10.83
C VAL A 165 -13.59 -7.10 -11.28
N PHE A 166 -13.30 -5.83 -11.06
CA PHE A 166 -14.27 -4.74 -11.25
C PHE A 166 -14.08 -4.01 -12.59
N GLU A 167 -15.19 -3.53 -13.15
CA GLU A 167 -15.18 -2.71 -14.36
C GLU A 167 -14.45 -1.39 -14.14
N THR A 168 -13.97 -0.78 -15.24
CA THR A 168 -13.32 0.56 -15.29
C THR A 168 -12.01 0.72 -14.51
N TYR A 169 -11.50 -0.34 -13.88
CA TYR A 169 -10.36 -0.27 -12.97
C TYR A 169 -9.10 0.33 -13.62
N HIS A 170 -8.69 -0.19 -14.77
CA HIS A 170 -7.46 0.24 -15.44
C HIS A 170 -7.59 1.64 -16.02
N GLU A 171 -8.78 2.02 -16.48
CA GLU A 171 -9.11 3.37 -16.94
C GLU A 171 -8.98 4.38 -15.80
N ARG A 172 -9.49 4.03 -14.61
CA ARG A 172 -9.36 4.84 -13.39
C ARG A 172 -7.92 4.93 -12.90
N LEU A 173 -7.18 3.82 -12.94
CA LEU A 173 -5.76 3.80 -12.61
C LEU A 173 -4.96 4.75 -13.52
N ALA A 174 -5.19 4.70 -14.84
CA ALA A 174 -4.54 5.61 -15.79
C ALA A 174 -4.85 7.08 -15.48
N ALA A 175 -6.11 7.39 -15.15
CA ALA A 175 -6.49 8.73 -14.76
C ALA A 175 -5.84 9.17 -13.42
N ALA A 176 -5.73 8.25 -12.46
CA ALA A 176 -5.10 8.52 -11.17
C ALA A 176 -3.60 8.81 -11.31
N ILE A 177 -2.88 8.03 -12.12
CA ILE A 177 -1.44 8.24 -12.40
C ILE A 177 -1.22 9.62 -13.03
N ARG A 178 -1.98 9.97 -14.08
CA ARG A 178 -1.87 11.30 -14.72
C ARG A 178 -2.13 12.43 -13.74
N ARG A 179 -3.15 12.31 -12.88
CA ARG A 179 -3.45 13.31 -11.84
C ARG A 179 -2.31 13.43 -10.82
N PHE A 180 -1.75 12.29 -10.40
CA PHE A 180 -0.62 12.24 -9.48
C PHE A 180 0.61 12.94 -10.08
N GLN A 181 0.97 12.60 -11.33
CA GLN A 181 2.10 13.22 -12.04
C GLN A 181 1.89 14.73 -12.28
N ALA A 182 0.65 15.16 -12.47
CA ALA A 182 0.31 16.59 -12.58
C ALA A 182 0.32 17.33 -11.23
N GLY A 183 0.64 16.67 -10.12
CA GLY A 183 0.67 17.27 -8.79
C GLY A 183 -0.71 17.56 -8.20
N ALA A 184 -1.76 16.87 -8.68
CA ALA A 184 -3.10 17.08 -8.15
C ALA A 184 -3.18 16.69 -6.67
N SER A 185 -3.57 17.64 -5.83
CA SER A 185 -3.71 17.42 -4.39
C SER A 185 -4.94 16.58 -4.06
N LEU A 186 -4.81 15.74 -3.04
CA LEU A 186 -5.95 15.12 -2.37
C LEU A 186 -6.67 16.14 -1.48
N SER A 187 -7.90 15.85 -1.08
CA SER A 187 -8.53 16.62 0.00
C SER A 187 -7.72 16.48 1.30
N PRO A 188 -7.74 17.46 2.23
CA PRO A 188 -6.99 17.38 3.48
C PRO A 188 -7.25 16.10 4.26
N GLU A 189 -8.53 15.69 4.36
CA GLU A 189 -8.93 14.45 5.05
C GLU A 189 -8.27 13.20 4.43
N GLN A 190 -8.22 13.12 3.10
CA GLN A 190 -7.57 12.01 2.39
C GLN A 190 -6.05 12.07 2.52
N ALA A 191 -5.46 13.26 2.45
CA ALA A 191 -4.02 13.47 2.55
C ALA A 191 -3.46 13.13 3.94
N ASP A 192 -4.27 13.28 4.99
CA ASP A 192 -3.92 12.93 6.38
C ASP A 192 -4.36 11.51 6.78
N ASN A 193 -4.98 10.75 5.87
CA ASN A 193 -5.45 9.40 6.16
C ASN A 193 -4.35 8.35 5.93
N PRO A 194 -3.88 7.63 6.99
CA PRO A 194 -2.83 6.62 6.89
C PRO A 194 -3.23 5.34 6.14
N ASP A 195 -4.49 5.22 5.71
CA ASP A 195 -4.97 4.16 4.82
C ASP A 195 -5.00 4.55 3.33
N VAL A 196 -4.73 5.82 3.02
CA VAL A 196 -4.81 6.40 1.66
C VAL A 196 -3.45 6.80 1.13
N THR A 197 -2.58 7.39 1.96
CA THR A 197 -1.25 7.86 1.53
C THR A 197 -0.14 7.22 2.38
N LEU A 198 1.00 6.93 1.74
CA LEU A 198 2.22 6.50 2.39
C LEU A 198 2.74 7.60 3.31
N SER A 199 2.70 8.87 2.87
CA SER A 199 3.13 10.02 3.67
C SER A 199 2.34 10.13 5.00
N ALA A 200 1.02 9.97 4.99
CA ALA A 200 0.23 9.92 6.23
C ALA A 200 0.52 8.68 7.07
N TYR A 201 0.69 7.51 6.44
CA TYR A 201 1.07 6.28 7.14
C TYR A 201 2.39 6.43 7.88
N LEU A 202 3.42 6.99 7.24
CA LEU A 202 4.73 7.23 7.83
C LEU A 202 4.66 8.27 8.95
N ARG A 203 3.91 9.37 8.77
CA ARG A 203 3.65 10.37 9.84
C ARG A 203 2.96 9.73 11.05
N TRP A 204 1.93 8.92 10.82
CA TRP A 204 1.23 8.19 11.88
C TRP A 204 2.17 7.24 12.62
N CYS A 205 3.01 6.49 11.89
CA CYS A 205 4.03 5.61 12.49
C CYS A 205 4.99 6.42 13.36
N ALA A 206 5.46 7.57 12.89
CA ALA A 206 6.42 8.40 13.61
C ALA A 206 5.85 9.01 14.92
N GLN A 207 4.53 9.02 15.09
CA GLN A 207 3.84 9.43 16.32
C GLN A 207 3.68 8.27 17.33
N GLN A 208 3.94 7.02 16.92
CA GLN A 208 3.83 5.86 17.79
C GLN A 208 4.99 5.79 18.79
N PRO A 209 4.84 5.04 19.90
CA PRO A 209 5.93 4.76 20.81
C PRO A 209 7.17 4.24 20.07
N ALA A 210 8.34 4.77 20.41
CA ALA A 210 9.56 4.55 19.65
C ALA A 210 10.30 3.27 20.02
N THR A 211 9.95 2.66 21.17
CA THR A 211 10.58 1.43 21.65
C THR A 211 9.53 0.42 22.14
N PRO A 212 9.87 -0.88 22.18
CA PRO A 212 8.99 -1.90 22.75
C PRO A 212 8.57 -1.60 24.19
N LEU A 213 9.49 -1.05 24.99
CA LEU A 213 9.23 -0.68 26.38
C LEU A 213 8.21 0.46 26.48
N GLU A 214 8.29 1.46 25.60
CA GLU A 214 7.31 2.53 25.52
C GLU A 214 5.95 2.02 25.05
N SER A 215 5.91 1.14 24.03
CA SER A 215 4.67 0.48 23.60
C SER A 215 4.01 -0.31 24.73
N TRP A 216 4.79 -1.07 25.50
CA TRP A 216 4.30 -1.81 26.66
C TRP A 216 3.72 -0.87 27.73
N ARG A 217 4.41 0.22 28.04
CA ARG A 217 3.94 1.24 29.00
C ARG A 217 2.66 1.92 28.52
N ALA A 218 2.56 2.21 27.22
CA ALA A 218 1.37 2.80 26.63
C ALA A 218 0.17 1.83 26.67
N TRP A 219 0.39 0.56 26.31
CA TRP A 219 -0.63 -0.49 26.38
C TRP A 219 -1.15 -0.68 27.81
N ARG A 220 -0.25 -0.79 28.79
CA ARG A 220 -0.62 -0.93 30.21
C ARG A 220 -1.49 0.20 30.75
N ARG A 221 -1.42 1.39 30.16
CA ARG A 221 -2.22 2.56 30.56
C ARG A 221 -3.44 2.78 29.65
N GLY A 222 -3.74 1.87 28.73
CA GLY A 222 -4.85 2.00 27.78
C GLY A 222 -4.65 3.10 26.73
N ALA A 223 -3.42 3.59 26.54
CA ALA A 223 -3.10 4.70 25.64
C ALA A 223 -2.70 4.22 24.23
N LEU A 224 -2.42 2.93 24.05
CA LEU A 224 -2.04 2.38 22.75
C LEU A 224 -3.29 2.06 21.92
N ARG A 225 -3.46 2.73 20.77
CA ARG A 225 -4.58 2.55 19.85
C ARG A 225 -4.07 2.37 18.42
N PHE A 226 -4.61 1.39 17.70
CA PHE A 226 -4.30 1.17 16.29
C PHE A 226 -5.26 1.89 15.33
N GLU A 227 -6.39 2.35 15.84
CA GLU A 227 -7.34 3.12 15.04
C GLU A 227 -6.87 4.57 14.95
N SER A 228 -6.91 5.14 13.74
CA SER A 228 -6.90 6.59 13.61
C SER A 228 -8.25 7.08 14.13
N THR A 229 -8.24 7.97 15.11
CA THR A 229 -9.41 8.80 15.42
C THR A 229 -9.59 9.77 14.25
N SER A 230 -10.10 9.27 13.15
CA SER A 230 -10.63 10.10 12.07
C SER A 230 -12.07 10.40 12.48
N VAL A 231 -12.29 11.65 12.94
CA VAL A 231 -13.62 12.26 13.04
C VAL A 231 -14.17 12.44 11.64
#